data_AF-A0A2S8FFQ1-F1
#
_entry.id   AF-A0A2S8FFQ1-F1
#
_cell.length_a   1.000
_cell.length_b   1.000
_cell.length_c   1.000
_cell.angle_alpha   90.00
_cell.angle_beta   90.00
_cell.angle_gamma   90.00
#
_symmetry.space_group_name_H-M   'P 1'
#
loop_
_entity.id
_entity.type
_entity.pdbx_description
1 polymer ?
#
loop_
_entity_poly.entity_id
_entity_poly.type
_entity_poly.pdbx_seq_one_letter_code
_entity_poly.pdbx_strand_id
1 'polypeptide(L)'
;MKTLSTTLFLSLILLSGCAPSTEGSQEGAEAYLSSELNKWIAGEDSEAETLLAATLRDPISFNIRNISPCKAHILAYDLSKPCPKDQKSWPGYRCNVVIEWISQANRPLEKVTVYTLTWSPVEKKWYVHEEL
;
A
#
# COMPACT_ATOMS: atom_id res chain seq x y z
N MET A 1 -54.40 25.68 5.08
CA MET A 1 -53.91 25.07 3.82
C MET A 1 -52.67 24.27 4.17
N LYS A 2 -52.71 22.95 3.94
CA LYS A 2 -51.63 22.01 4.23
C LYS A 2 -50.80 21.83 2.95
N THR A 3 -49.50 22.06 3.01
CA THR A 3 -48.56 21.54 2.02
C THR A 3 -47.45 20.83 2.76
N LEU A 4 -47.61 19.51 2.87
CA LEU A 4 -46.54 18.57 3.20
C LEU A 4 -45.46 18.72 2.13
N SER A 5 -44.28 19.19 2.53
CA SER A 5 -43.09 19.14 1.68
C SER A 5 -42.46 17.77 1.82
N THR A 6 -42.54 17.00 0.74
CA THR A 6 -42.10 15.61 0.59
C THR A 6 -40.59 15.53 0.67
N THR A 7 -40.03 15.24 1.86
CA THR A 7 -38.61 14.90 2.00
C THR A 7 -38.38 13.49 1.46
N LEU A 8 -38.06 13.41 0.16
CA LEU A 8 -37.63 12.19 -0.51
C LEU A 8 -36.15 11.97 -0.16
N PHE A 9 -35.88 11.29 0.97
CA PHE A 9 -34.51 10.90 1.32
C PHE A 9 -34.07 9.80 0.36
N LEU A 10 -33.16 10.22 -0.52
CA LEU A 10 -32.45 9.48 -1.54
C LEU A 10 -31.92 8.16 -0.97
N SER A 11 -32.48 7.06 -1.45
CA SER A 11 -32.03 5.69 -1.22
C SER A 11 -30.54 5.60 -1.55
N LEU A 12 -29.70 5.56 -0.51
CA LEU A 12 -28.28 5.29 -0.63
C LEU A 12 -28.14 3.87 -1.19
N ILE A 13 -27.70 3.81 -2.44
CA ILE A 13 -27.45 2.61 -3.20
C ILE A 13 -26.32 1.86 -2.49
N LEU A 14 -26.68 0.86 -1.69
CA LEU A 14 -25.79 -0.22 -1.26
C LEU A 14 -25.53 -1.13 -2.47
N LEU A 15 -24.73 -0.64 -3.42
CA LEU A 15 -23.99 -1.51 -4.33
C LEU A 15 -22.88 -2.18 -3.51
N SER A 16 -23.25 -3.12 -2.64
CA SER A 16 -22.32 -4.16 -2.17
C SER A 16 -22.08 -5.11 -3.34
N GLY A 17 -21.42 -4.61 -4.37
CA GLY A 17 -20.81 -5.43 -5.39
C GLY A 17 -19.79 -6.30 -4.69
N CYS A 18 -19.98 -7.61 -4.79
CA CYS A 18 -18.98 -8.61 -4.45
C CYS A 18 -17.77 -8.33 -5.37
N ALA A 19 -16.87 -7.45 -4.93
CA ALA A 19 -15.63 -7.23 -5.64
C ALA A 19 -14.87 -8.57 -5.62
N PRO A 20 -14.35 -9.05 -6.77
CA PRO A 20 -13.44 -10.19 -6.74
C PRO A 20 -12.35 -9.88 -5.72
N SER A 21 -12.03 -10.84 -4.86
CA SER A 21 -10.99 -10.65 -3.83
C SER A 21 -9.72 -10.17 -4.51
N THR A 22 -9.28 -8.94 -4.20
CA THR A 22 -8.02 -8.38 -4.72
C THR A 22 -6.79 -9.00 -4.03
N GLU A 23 -7.00 -9.99 -3.15
CA GLU A 23 -5.97 -10.78 -2.51
C GLU A 23 -4.97 -11.34 -3.52
N GLY A 24 -3.70 -10.97 -3.38
CA GLY A 24 -2.64 -11.44 -4.27
C GLY A 24 -2.70 -10.92 -5.71
N SER A 25 -3.63 -10.01 -6.03
CA SER A 25 -3.69 -9.36 -7.35
C SER A 25 -2.81 -8.11 -7.41
N GLN A 26 -2.58 -7.61 -8.62
CA GLN A 26 -1.82 -6.38 -8.83
C GLN A 26 -2.55 -5.19 -8.20
N GLU A 27 -3.87 -5.12 -8.38
CA GLU A 27 -4.73 -4.10 -7.80
C GLU A 27 -4.71 -4.16 -6.26
N GLY A 28 -4.65 -5.36 -5.69
CA GLY A 28 -4.50 -5.54 -4.24
C GLY A 28 -3.15 -5.05 -3.72
N ALA A 29 -2.07 -5.31 -4.45
CA ALA A 29 -0.74 -4.80 -4.10
C ALA A 29 -0.69 -3.26 -4.16
N GLU A 30 -1.26 -2.66 -5.19
CA GLU A 30 -1.35 -1.20 -5.33
C GLU A 30 -2.18 -0.58 -4.20
N ALA A 31 -3.36 -1.16 -3.91
CA ALA A 31 -4.23 -0.68 -2.84
C ALA A 31 -3.57 -0.81 -1.46
N TYR A 32 -2.89 -1.94 -1.20
CA TYR A 32 -2.19 -2.16 0.06
C TYR A 32 -1.01 -1.19 0.22
N LEU A 33 -0.13 -1.06 -0.79
CA LEU A 33 0.99 -0.13 -0.74
C LEU A 33 0.52 1.32 -0.56
N SER A 34 -0.54 1.71 -1.28
CA SER A 34 -1.13 3.05 -1.13
C SER A 34 -1.67 3.28 0.28
N SER A 35 -2.29 2.27 0.90
CA SER A 35 -2.75 2.36 2.29
C SER A 35 -1.57 2.55 3.25
N GLU A 36 -0.49 1.79 3.11
CA GLU A 36 0.69 1.91 3.96
C GLU A 36 1.39 3.27 3.79
N LEU A 37 1.53 3.76 2.56
CA LEU A 37 2.11 5.08 2.30
C LEU A 37 1.24 6.23 2.86
N ASN A 38 -0.10 6.09 2.83
CA ASN A 38 -1.00 7.05 3.46
C ASN A 38 -0.89 7.06 4.98
N LYS A 39 -0.74 5.89 5.63
CA LYS A 39 -0.45 5.81 7.07
C LYS A 39 0.83 6.56 7.42
N TRP A 40 1.88 6.35 6.64
CA TRP A 40 3.15 7.03 6.85
C TRP A 40 3.02 8.55 6.70
N ILE A 41 2.31 9.05 5.68
CA ILE A 41 2.02 10.49 5.54
C ILE A 41 1.23 11.03 6.76
N ALA A 42 0.34 10.22 7.33
CA ALA A 42 -0.44 10.58 8.51
C ALA A 42 0.36 10.50 9.84
N GLY A 43 1.61 10.04 9.81
CA GLY A 43 2.44 9.80 11.00
C GLY A 43 2.00 8.58 11.81
N GLU A 44 1.32 7.63 11.17
CA GLU A 44 0.94 6.33 11.73
C GLU A 44 1.97 5.25 11.35
N ASP A 45 2.10 4.22 12.19
CA ASP A 45 2.98 3.07 11.93
C ASP A 45 2.68 2.45 10.55
N SER A 46 3.71 2.37 9.70
CA SER A 46 3.58 1.86 8.33
C SER A 46 4.66 0.83 7.98
N GLU A 47 4.24 -0.26 7.34
CA GLU A 47 5.16 -1.28 6.81
C GLU A 47 5.93 -0.79 5.56
N ALA A 48 5.57 0.36 5.00
CA ALA A 48 6.23 0.96 3.84
C ALA A 48 7.25 2.05 4.19
N GLU A 49 7.47 2.35 5.48
CA GLU A 49 8.47 3.33 5.89
C GLU A 49 9.87 2.97 5.36
N THR A 50 10.49 3.93 4.67
CA THR A 50 11.86 3.72 4.15
C THR A 50 12.90 3.82 5.25
N LEU A 51 14.09 3.26 5.04
CA LEU A 51 15.22 3.45 5.96
C LEU A 51 15.63 4.92 6.16
N LEU A 52 15.31 5.80 5.21
CA LEU A 52 15.54 7.25 5.35
C LEU A 52 14.54 7.94 6.28
N ALA A 53 13.39 7.32 6.58
CA ALA A 53 12.36 7.85 7.48
C ALA A 53 12.95 8.19 8.86
N ALA A 54 13.93 7.41 9.33
CA ALA A 54 14.61 7.66 10.61
C ALA A 54 15.33 9.02 10.69
N THR A 55 15.58 9.68 9.56
CA THR A 55 16.36 10.93 9.47
C THR A 55 15.59 12.12 8.91
N LEU A 56 14.37 11.89 8.42
CA LEU A 56 13.54 12.89 7.76
C LEU A 56 12.20 13.03 8.49
N ARG A 57 11.49 14.13 8.25
CA ARG A 57 10.08 14.21 8.62
C ARG A 57 9.28 13.23 7.76
N ASP A 58 8.05 12.95 8.18
CA ASP A 58 7.12 12.18 7.36
C ASP A 58 6.93 12.80 5.97
N PRO A 59 6.70 11.97 4.95
CA PRO A 59 6.47 12.42 3.59
C PRO A 59 5.16 13.23 3.49
N ILE A 60 5.06 14.05 2.45
CA ILE A 60 3.88 14.86 2.17
C ILE A 60 3.02 14.29 1.05
N SER A 61 3.59 13.48 0.17
CA SER A 61 2.89 12.88 -0.96
C SER A 61 3.64 11.66 -1.49
N PHE A 62 2.96 10.85 -2.30
CA PHE A 62 3.59 9.79 -3.08
C PHE A 62 2.90 9.62 -4.44
N ASN A 63 3.60 8.97 -5.37
CA ASN A 63 3.11 8.56 -6.67
C ASN A 63 3.65 7.17 -7.03
N ILE A 64 2.77 6.18 -7.14
CA ILE A 64 3.12 4.84 -7.65
C ILE A 64 3.16 4.95 -9.18
N ARG A 65 4.36 4.97 -9.77
CA ARG A 65 4.55 5.16 -11.21
C ARG A 65 4.31 3.90 -12.02
N ASN A 66 4.64 2.76 -11.43
CA ASN A 66 4.54 1.47 -12.09
C ASN A 66 4.38 0.37 -11.04
N ILE A 67 3.60 -0.64 -11.41
CA ILE A 67 3.49 -1.90 -10.69
C ILE A 67 3.57 -3.04 -11.71
N SER A 68 4.40 -4.03 -11.42
CA SER A 68 4.62 -5.15 -12.34
C SER A 68 4.80 -6.46 -11.58
N PRO A 69 4.27 -7.58 -12.09
CA PRO A 69 4.51 -8.88 -11.49
C PRO A 69 6.02 -9.19 -11.39
N CYS A 70 6.44 -9.72 -10.26
CA CYS A 70 7.80 -10.17 -10.03
C CYS A 70 7.82 -11.47 -9.22
N LYS A 71 9.01 -12.00 -8.95
CA LYS A 71 9.15 -13.13 -8.02
C LYS A 71 8.93 -12.62 -6.59
N ALA A 72 8.28 -13.42 -5.76
CA ALA A 72 8.19 -13.19 -4.32
C ALA A 72 9.59 -12.96 -3.73
N HIS A 73 9.71 -11.96 -2.86
CA HIS A 73 10.99 -11.61 -2.26
C HIS A 73 11.23 -12.46 -1.01
N ILE A 74 12.42 -13.06 -0.88
CA ILE A 74 12.73 -13.96 0.24
C ILE A 74 12.74 -13.23 1.60
N LEU A 75 13.09 -11.93 1.60
CA LEU A 75 13.10 -11.09 2.79
C LEU A 75 11.73 -10.49 3.13
N ALA A 76 10.72 -10.71 2.29
CA ALA A 76 9.34 -10.33 2.58
C ALA A 76 8.65 -11.40 3.44
N TYR A 77 9.36 -12.06 4.35
CA TYR A 77 8.82 -13.05 5.27
C TYR A 77 9.42 -12.83 6.66
N ASP A 78 8.65 -13.16 7.69
CA ASP A 78 9.15 -13.21 9.05
C ASP A 78 10.20 -14.32 9.20
N LEU A 79 11.48 -13.92 9.15
CA LEU A 79 12.62 -14.83 9.24
C LEU A 79 12.70 -15.60 10.57
N SER A 80 11.87 -15.25 11.57
CA SER A 80 11.78 -16.00 12.83
C SER A 80 10.98 -17.31 12.69
N LYS A 81 10.22 -17.47 11.61
CA LYS A 81 9.42 -18.67 11.31
C LYS A 81 10.10 -19.54 10.22
N PRO A 82 9.74 -20.84 10.13
CA PRO A 82 10.24 -21.68 9.03
C PRO A 82 9.75 -21.13 7.67
N CYS A 83 10.70 -20.85 6.77
CA CYS A 83 10.37 -20.42 5.40
C CYS A 83 9.42 -21.43 4.72
N PRO A 84 8.24 -21.00 4.25
CA PRO A 84 7.32 -21.86 3.54
C PRO A 84 7.98 -22.42 2.27
N LYS A 85 7.89 -23.73 2.06
CA LYS A 85 8.54 -24.40 0.91
C LYS A 85 8.04 -23.86 -0.44
N ASP A 86 6.86 -23.27 -0.46
CA ASP A 86 6.15 -22.75 -1.62
C ASP A 86 6.26 -21.22 -1.78
N GLN A 87 7.01 -20.49 -0.94
CA GLN A 87 7.11 -19.02 -0.98
C GLN A 87 7.43 -18.48 -2.39
N LYS A 88 8.26 -19.18 -3.16
CA LYS A 88 8.60 -18.80 -4.54
C LYS A 88 7.40 -18.76 -5.51
N SER A 89 6.32 -19.45 -5.17
CA SER A 89 5.08 -19.49 -5.95
C SER A 89 4.09 -18.39 -5.56
N TRP A 90 4.36 -17.64 -4.49
CA TRP A 90 3.48 -16.60 -4.03
C TRP A 90 3.46 -15.40 -4.99
N PRO A 91 2.32 -14.69 -5.11
CA PRO A 91 2.25 -13.48 -5.92
C PRO A 91 3.21 -12.42 -5.40
N GLY A 92 4.06 -11.92 -6.29
CA GLY A 92 5.00 -10.84 -6.02
C GLY A 92 4.81 -9.68 -7.01
N TYR A 93 4.97 -8.45 -6.53
CA TYR A 93 4.86 -7.25 -7.36
C TYR A 93 5.97 -6.27 -7.03
N ARG A 94 6.63 -5.74 -8.06
CA ARG A 94 7.61 -4.66 -7.95
C ARG A 94 6.91 -3.34 -8.26
N CYS A 95 7.02 -2.40 -7.33
CA CYS A 95 6.42 -1.07 -7.38
C CYS A 95 7.50 0.00 -7.39
N ASN A 96 7.48 0.86 -8.41
CA ASN A 96 8.34 2.06 -8.43
C ASN A 96 7.52 3.24 -7.88
N VAL A 97 7.96 3.81 -6.77
CA VAL A 97 7.24 4.86 -6.06
C VAL A 97 8.12 6.10 -5.98
N VAL A 98 7.54 7.25 -6.29
CA VAL A 98 8.12 8.54 -5.93
C VAL A 98 7.49 9.00 -4.65
N ILE A 99 8.32 9.37 -3.68
CA ILE A 99 7.89 9.90 -2.40
C ILE A 99 8.43 11.31 -2.29
N GLU A 100 7.60 12.23 -1.81
CA GLU A 100 7.93 13.64 -1.71
C GLU A 100 8.00 14.09 -0.25
N TRP A 101 8.99 14.94 0.05
CA TRP A 101 9.19 15.56 1.35
C TRP A 101 9.41 17.06 1.22
N ILE A 102 9.23 17.76 2.34
CA ILE A 102 9.76 19.11 2.53
C ILE A 102 11.01 19.02 3.40
N SER A 103 12.15 19.44 2.85
CA SER A 103 13.40 19.53 3.60
C SER A 103 13.32 20.56 4.74
N GLN A 104 14.29 20.52 5.66
CA GLN A 104 14.43 21.54 6.71
C GLN A 104 14.61 22.96 6.16
N ALA A 105 15.12 23.09 4.92
CA ALA A 105 15.26 24.36 4.21
C ALA A 105 13.99 24.79 3.46
N ASN A 106 12.84 24.14 3.71
CA ASN A 106 11.56 24.39 3.05
C ASN A 106 11.62 24.24 1.52
N ARG A 107 12.38 23.25 1.03
CA ARG A 107 12.46 22.90 -0.38
C ARG A 107 11.90 21.50 -0.64
N PRO A 108 11.20 21.28 -1.76
CA PRO A 108 10.74 19.95 -2.15
C PRO A 108 11.93 19.02 -2.37
N LEU A 109 11.80 17.80 -1.88
CA LEU A 109 12.71 16.69 -2.12
C LEU A 109 11.90 15.51 -2.63
N GLU A 110 12.43 14.83 -3.65
CA GLU A 110 11.84 13.60 -4.18
C GLU A 110 12.83 12.46 -3.98
N LYS A 111 12.33 11.29 -3.57
CA LYS A 111 13.06 10.03 -3.63
C LYS A 111 12.28 9.08 -4.53
N VAL A 112 13.00 8.44 -5.44
CA VAL A 112 12.49 7.26 -6.13
C VAL A 112 12.88 6.05 -5.30
N THR A 113 11.89 5.31 -4.81
CA THR A 113 12.06 4.06 -4.07
C THR A 113 11.41 2.93 -4.86
N VAL A 114 12.00 1.74 -4.76
CA VAL A 114 11.39 0.53 -5.28
C VAL A 114 10.92 -0.31 -4.10
N TYR A 115 9.68 -0.76 -4.14
CA TYR A 115 9.16 -1.76 -3.20
C TYR A 115 8.94 -3.08 -3.92
N THR A 116 9.18 -4.18 -3.22
CA THR A 116 8.61 -5.48 -3.58
C THR A 116 7.55 -5.85 -2.56
N LEU A 117 6.34 -6.12 -3.06
CA LEU A 117 5.22 -6.64 -2.29
C LEU A 117 5.05 -8.13 -2.56
N THR A 118 4.84 -8.91 -1.51
CA THR A 118 4.56 -10.34 -1.61
C THR A 118 3.30 -10.68 -0.84
N TRP A 119 2.34 -11.33 -1.49
CA TRP A 119 1.13 -11.83 -0.84
C TRP A 119 1.36 -13.23 -0.30
N SER A 120 1.11 -13.45 1.00
CA SER A 120 1.06 -14.78 1.59
C SER A 120 -0.36 -15.34 1.53
N PRO A 121 -0.62 -16.37 0.70
CA PRO A 121 -1.93 -17.01 0.67
C PRO A 121 -2.24 -17.75 1.97
N VAL A 122 -1.20 -18.16 2.71
CA VAL A 122 -1.28 -18.92 3.97
C VAL A 122 -1.62 -18.01 5.14
N GLU A 123 -0.91 -16.88 5.27
CA GLU A 123 -1.14 -15.93 6.37
C GLU A 123 -2.22 -14.89 6.05
N LYS A 124 -2.69 -14.83 4.79
CA LYS A 124 -3.60 -13.81 4.29
C LYS A 124 -3.07 -12.40 4.57
N LYS A 125 -1.76 -12.22 4.37
CA LYS A 125 -1.02 -10.99 4.68
C LYS A 125 -0.15 -10.56 3.50
N TRP A 126 -0.07 -9.25 3.27
CA TRP A 126 0.93 -8.62 2.42
C TRP A 126 2.21 -8.36 3.22
N TYR A 127 3.34 -8.59 2.57
CA TYR A 127 4.64 -8.19 3.09
C TYR A 127 5.27 -7.18 2.14
N VAL A 128 5.91 -6.16 2.71
CA VAL A 128 6.55 -5.06 1.98
C VAL A 128 8.04 -5.10 2.23
N HIS A 129 8.82 -4.86 1.18
CA HIS A 129 10.26 -4.71 1.27
C HIS A 129 10.70 -3.54 0.40
N GLU A 130 11.35 -2.54 1.00
CA GLU A 130 12.10 -1.53 0.25
C GLU A 130 13.37 -2.18 -0.35
N GLU A 131 13.54 -2.08 -1.67
CA GLU A 131 14.79 -2.42 -2.35
C GLU A 131 15.79 -1.25 -2.20
N LEU A 132 16.99 -1.56 -1.71
CA LEU A 132 18.10 -0.62 -1.54
C LEU A 132 18.99 -0.47 -2.78
#